data_AF-A0A3D0SPU9-F1
#
_entry.id   AF-A0A3D0SPU9-F1
#
_cell.length_a   1.000
_cell.length_b   1.000
_cell.length_c   1.000
_cell.angle_alpha   90.00
_cell.angle_beta   90.00
_cell.angle_gamma   90.00
#
_symmetry.space_group_name_H-M   'P 1'
#
loop_
_entity.id
_entity.type
_entity.pdbx_description
1 polymer ?
#
loop_
_entity_poly.entity_id
_entity_poly.type
_entity_poly.pdbx_seq_one_letter_code
_entity_poly.pdbx_strand_id
1 'polypeptide(L)'
;NNRMELLAVIHGLEALKRPVRVRICTDSQYVMKGITEWLAAWKRRGWKTAGRQPVKNADLWQRLEAALAPHQIEWEWVRAHSGHLENERVDALARTAISHARSTIT
;
A
#
# COMPACT_ATOMS: atom_id res chain seq x y z
N ASN A 1 -0.41 4.45 10.15
CA ASN A 1 0.12 4.77 8.82
C ASN A 1 0.25 3.57 7.91
N ASN A 2 1.29 2.75 8.05
CA ASN A 2 1.70 1.80 7.00
C ASN A 2 0.61 0.83 6.51
N ARG A 3 -0.27 0.36 7.41
CA ARG A 3 -1.42 -0.48 7.00
C ARG A 3 -2.43 0.28 6.14
N MET A 4 -2.71 1.54 6.47
CA MET A 4 -3.63 2.38 5.71
C MET A 4 -3.05 2.75 4.35
N GLU A 5 -1.74 3.03 4.28
CA GLU A 5 -1.05 3.28 3.01
C GLU A 5 -1.14 2.05 2.09
N LEU A 6 -0.92 0.84 2.62
CA LEU A 6 -1.10 -0.41 1.86
C LEU A 6 -2.56 -0.58 1.42
N LEU A 7 -3.52 -0.38 2.32
CA LEU A 7 -4.95 -0.51 2.00
C LEU A 7 -5.39 0.48 0.93
N ALA A 8 -4.89 1.72 0.94
CA ALA A 8 -5.20 2.71 -0.08
C ALA A 8 -4.80 2.23 -1.47
N VAL A 9 -3.59 1.67 -1.61
CA VAL A 9 -3.12 1.11 -2.89
C VAL A 9 -3.93 -0.14 -3.28
N ILE A 10 -4.17 -1.05 -2.33
CA ILE A 10 -4.96 -2.27 -2.55
C ILE A 10 -6.35 -1.93 -3.09
N HIS A 11 -7.07 -1.05 -2.40
CA HIS A 11 -8.43 -0.69 -2.80
C HIS A 11 -8.46 0.08 -4.13
N GLY A 12 -7.46 0.93 -4.40
CA GLY A 12 -7.33 1.59 -5.70
C GLY A 12 -7.18 0.57 -6.85
N LEU A 13 -6.41 -0.50 -6.64
CA LEU A 13 -6.23 -1.56 -7.62
C LEU A 13 -7.46 -2.47 -7.74
N GLU A 14 -8.06 -2.88 -6.61
CA GLU A 14 -9.24 -3.74 -6.61
C GLU A 14 -10.49 -3.07 -7.22
N ALA A 15 -10.54 -1.74 -7.25
CA ALA A 15 -11.59 -1.00 -7.93
C ALA A 15 -11.51 -1.11 -9.46
N LEU A 16 -10.37 -1.53 -10.01
CA LEU A 16 -10.15 -1.68 -11.45
C LEU A 16 -10.79 -2.97 -11.96
N LYS A 17 -11.76 -2.84 -12.87
CA LYS A 17 -12.57 -3.98 -13.36
C LYS A 17 -11.90 -4.83 -14.44
N ARG A 18 -10.69 -4.46 -14.89
CA ARG A 18 -9.97 -5.13 -15.98
C ARG A 18 -8.46 -4.87 -15.89
N PRO A 19 -7.63 -5.73 -16.49
CA PRO A 19 -6.20 -5.47 -16.70
C PRO A 19 -5.98 -4.11 -17.36
N VAL A 20 -5.10 -3.29 -16.78
CA VAL A 20 -4.76 -1.94 -17.26
C VAL A 20 -3.32 -1.61 -16.88
N ARG A 21 -2.75 -0.61 -17.56
CA ARG A 21 -1.50 0.02 -17.15
C ARG A 21 -1.81 1.09 -16.10
N VAL A 22 -1.17 1.00 -14.94
CA VAL A 22 -1.40 1.89 -13.79
C VAL A 22 -0.08 2.50 -13.38
N ARG A 23 -0.06 3.80 -13.15
CA ARG A 23 1.02 4.47 -12.42
C ARG A 23 0.58 4.70 -10.99
N ILE A 24 1.30 4.12 -10.04
CA ILE A 24 1.05 4.26 -8.61
C ILE A 24 2.06 5.26 -8.05
N CYS A 25 1.56 6.42 -7.67
CA CYS A 25 2.34 7.46 -6.99
C CYS A 25 2.18 7.30 -5.48
N THR A 26 3.28 7.18 -4.75
CA THR A 26 3.25 7.11 -3.28
C THR A 26 4.42 7.86 -2.68
N ASP A 27 4.18 8.57 -1.58
CA ASP A 27 5.23 9.15 -0.74
C ASP A 27 5.71 8.21 0.37
N SER A 28 5.01 7.08 0.54
CA SER A 28 5.37 6.06 1.52
C SER A 28 6.66 5.36 1.11
N GLN A 29 7.74 5.69 1.81
CA GLN A 29 8.98 4.91 1.73
C GLN A 29 8.77 3.44 2.12
N TYR A 30 7.80 3.16 3.00
CA TYR A 30 7.49 1.79 3.40
C TYR A 30 6.90 0.97 2.26
N VAL A 31 5.94 1.53 1.52
CA VAL A 31 5.36 0.89 0.33
C VAL A 31 6.43 0.77 -0.76
N MET A 32 7.16 1.85 -1.03
CA MET A 32 8.17 1.87 -2.08
C MET A 32 9.25 0.81 -1.86
N LYS A 33 9.92 0.80 -0.69
CA LYS A 33 10.94 -0.21 -0.37
C LYS A 33 10.35 -1.62 -0.28
N GLY A 34 9.13 -1.74 0.22
CA GLY A 34 8.48 -3.04 0.32
C GLY A 34 8.28 -3.69 -1.05
N ILE A 35 7.86 -2.93 -2.06
CA ILE A 35 7.71 -3.43 -3.42
C ILE A 35 9.07 -3.64 -4.11
N THR A 36 9.98 -2.67 -4.04
CA THR A 36 11.21 -2.71 -4.84
C THR A 36 12.31 -3.59 -4.25
N GLU A 37 12.38 -3.73 -2.93
CA GLU A 37 13.49 -4.41 -2.25
C GLU A 37 13.07 -5.69 -1.52
N TRP A 38 11.90 -5.70 -0.87
CA TRP A 38 11.60 -6.73 0.13
C TRP A 38 10.65 -7.83 -0.34
N LEU A 39 9.65 -7.49 -1.16
CA LEU A 39 8.56 -8.41 -1.54
C LEU A 39 9.10 -9.71 -2.14
N ALA A 40 10.03 -9.61 -3.09
CA ALA A 40 10.64 -10.77 -3.74
C ALA A 40 11.38 -11.67 -2.72
N ALA A 41 12.10 -11.07 -1.77
CA ALA A 41 12.82 -11.81 -0.74
C ALA A 41 11.87 -12.47 0.26
N TRP A 42 10.78 -11.81 0.65
CA TRP A 42 9.77 -12.37 1.55
C TRP A 42 9.03 -13.54 0.93
N LYS A 43 8.64 -13.44 -0.35
CA LYS A 43 8.03 -14.56 -1.09
C LYS A 43 8.93 -15.79 -1.09
N ARG A 44 10.20 -15.61 -1.46
CA ARG A 44 11.19 -16.71 -1.48
C ARG A 44 11.42 -17.33 -0.10
N ARG A 45 11.21 -16.57 0.98
CA ARG A 45 11.39 -17.02 2.37
C ARG A 45 10.07 -17.47 3.03
N GLY A 46 9.00 -17.64 2.26
CA GLY A 46 7.69 -18.06 2.79
C GLY A 46 7.12 -17.07 3.81
N TRP A 47 7.20 -15.78 3.50
CA TRP A 47 6.68 -14.68 4.32
C TRP A 47 7.31 -14.56 5.72
N LYS A 48 8.60 -14.88 5.79
CA LYS A 48 9.45 -14.71 6.98
C LYS A 48 10.59 -13.73 6.75
N THR A 49 10.91 -12.97 7.78
CA THR A 49 12.05 -12.05 7.81
C THR A 49 13.37 -12.83 7.94
N ALA A 50 14.52 -12.14 7.84
CA ALA A 50 15.83 -12.75 8.07
C ALA A 50 15.95 -13.39 9.47
N GLY A 51 15.29 -12.81 10.48
CA GLY A 51 15.19 -13.35 11.83
C GLY A 51 14.17 -14.47 12.00
N ARG A 52 13.67 -15.06 10.90
CA ARG A 52 12.64 -16.13 10.87
C ARG A 52 11.28 -15.76 11.49
N GLN A 53 11.07 -14.48 11.77
CA GLN A 53 9.80 -13.98 12.27
C GLN A 53 8.83 -13.72 11.12
N PRO A 54 7.50 -13.81 11.34
CA PRO A 54 6.51 -13.41 10.35
C PRO A 54 6.76 -11.98 9.86
N VAL A 55 6.58 -11.75 8.56
CA VAL A 55 6.66 -10.41 7.98
C VAL A 55 5.53 -9.55 8.54
N LYS A 56 5.87 -8.33 8.97
CA LYS A 56 4.87 -7.36 9.44
C LYS A 56 3.92 -7.00 8.28
N ASN A 57 2.61 -7.05 8.54
CA ASN A 57 1.56 -6.84 7.55
C ASN A 57 1.58 -7.84 6.37
N ALA A 58 2.05 -9.08 6.59
CA ALA A 58 2.08 -10.11 5.55
C ALA A 58 0.71 -10.34 4.89
N ASP A 59 -0.37 -10.21 5.65
CA ASP A 59 -1.76 -10.25 5.17
C ASP A 59 -2.01 -9.24 4.06
N LEU A 60 -1.61 -7.98 4.28
CA LEU A 60 -1.81 -6.90 3.31
C LEU A 60 -0.84 -6.99 2.13
N TRP A 61 0.40 -7.41 2.37
CA TRP A 61 1.37 -7.59 1.29
C TRP A 61 0.97 -8.71 0.32
N GLN A 62 0.44 -9.82 0.83
CA GLN A 62 -0.11 -10.89 -0.01
C GLN A 62 -1.32 -10.42 -0.82
N ARG A 63 -2.22 -9.66 -0.19
CA ARG A 63 -3.38 -9.08 -0.88
C ARG A 63 -2.97 -8.05 -1.94
N LEU A 64 -2.01 -7.18 -1.62
CA LEU A 64 -1.45 -6.22 -2.57
C LEU A 64 -0.82 -6.93 -3.75
N GLU A 65 -0.03 -7.98 -3.53
CA GLU A 65 0.55 -8.79 -4.61
C GLU A 65 -0.54 -9.35 -5.55
N ALA A 66 -1.59 -9.94 -4.98
CA ALA A 66 -2.71 -10.47 -5.76
C ALA A 66 -3.42 -9.36 -6.57
N ALA A 67 -3.61 -8.18 -5.97
CA ALA A 67 -4.21 -7.03 -6.63
C ALA A 67 -3.32 -6.44 -7.74
N LEU A 68 -1.99 -6.54 -7.63
CA LEU A 68 -1.05 -6.06 -8.64
C LEU A 68 -0.95 -7.00 -9.85
N ALA A 69 -1.09 -8.31 -9.64
CA ALA A 69 -0.85 -9.35 -10.65
C ALA A 69 -1.54 -9.15 -12.02
N PRO A 70 -2.80 -8.69 -12.12
CA PRO A 70 -3.46 -8.51 -13.41
C PRO A 70 -3.07 -7.21 -14.15
N HIS A 71 -2.31 -6.30 -13.54
CA HIS A 71 -2.04 -4.98 -14.09
C HIS A 71 -0.57 -4.79 -14.49
N GLN A 72 -0.32 -3.88 -15.42
CA GLN A 72 1.03 -3.39 -15.71
C GLN A 72 1.31 -2.18 -14.83
N ILE A 73 2.22 -2.32 -13.87
CA ILE A 73 2.39 -1.33 -12.82
C ILE A 73 3.69 -0.54 -13.02
N GLU A 74 3.57 0.78 -13.02
CA GLU A 74 4.67 1.73 -12.88
C GLU A 74 4.63 2.34 -11.48
N TRP A 75 5.76 2.32 -10.78
CA TRP A 75 5.88 2.92 -9.46
C TRP A 75 6.59 4.26 -9.56
N GLU A 76 5.98 5.28 -8.96
CA GLU A 76 6.57 6.61 -8.85
C GLU A 76 6.63 7.00 -7.37
N TRP A 77 7.86 7.19 -6.87
CA TRP A 77 8.04 7.72 -5.52
C TRP A 77 8.02 9.25 -5.59
N VAL A 78 7.09 9.85 -4.85
CA VAL A 78 6.96 11.30 -4.74
C VAL A 78 7.38 11.75 -3.35
N ARG A 79 8.01 12.92 -3.24
CA ARG A 79 8.40 13.45 -1.93
C ARG A 79 7.15 13.93 -1.18
N ALA A 80 6.98 13.53 0.08
CA ALA A 80 5.92 14.06 0.93
C ALA A 80 5.98 15.61 0.98
N HIS A 81 4.82 16.26 0.88
CA HIS A 81 4.64 17.72 0.85
C HIS A 81 5.07 18.46 -0.42
N SER A 82 5.15 17.80 -1.58
CA SER A 82 5.39 18.46 -2.87
C SER A 82 4.15 19.12 -3.51
N GLY A 83 3.02 19.25 -2.79
CA GLY A 83 1.80 19.91 -3.30
C GLY A 83 0.98 19.05 -4.27
N HIS A 84 1.08 17.71 -4.21
CA HIS A 84 0.21 16.83 -4.98
C HIS A 84 -1.18 16.77 -4.34
N LEU A 85 -2.15 17.46 -4.97
CA LEU A 85 -3.51 17.61 -4.47
C LEU A 85 -4.20 16.24 -4.23
N GLU A 86 -3.89 15.21 -5.03
CA GLU A 86 -4.45 13.87 -4.80
C GLU A 86 -3.91 13.22 -3.52
N ASN A 87 -2.63 13.39 -3.19
CA ASN A 87 -2.05 12.83 -1.96
C ASN A 87 -2.64 13.50 -0.73
N GLU A 88 -2.78 14.83 -0.74
CA GLU A 88 -3.41 15.58 0.35
C GLU A 88 -4.88 15.17 0.55
N ARG A 89 -5.62 14.89 -0.55
CA ARG A 89 -6.98 14.37 -0.48
C ARG A 89 -7.05 12.98 0.16
N VAL A 90 -6.15 12.07 -0.21
CA VAL A 90 -6.10 10.72 0.39
C VAL A 90 -5.73 10.80 1.88
N ASP A 91 -4.77 11.64 2.24
CA ASP A 91 -4.40 11.88 3.64
C ASP A 91 -5.55 12.46 4.46
N ALA A 92 -6.29 13.42 3.90
CA ALA A 92 -7.48 13.98 4.54
C ALA A 92 -8.58 12.91 4.73
N LEU A 93 -8.85 12.09 3.71
CA LEU A 93 -9.82 10.99 3.80
C LEU A 93 -9.41 9.96 4.86
N ALA A 94 -8.12 9.59 4.91
CA ALA A 94 -7.60 8.66 5.91
C ALA A 94 -7.75 9.22 7.34
N ARG A 95 -7.48 10.52 7.54
CA ARG A 95 -7.67 11.20 8.84
C ARG A 95 -9.13 11.24 9.26
N THR A 96 -10.04 11.55 8.35
CA THR A 96 -11.49 11.56 8.63
C THR A 96 -12.02 10.18 8.98
N ALA A 97 -11.56 9.12 8.30
CA ALA A 97 -11.94 7.74 8.62
C ALA A 97 -11.51 7.32 10.04
N ILE A 98 -10.34 7.78 10.51
CA ILE A 98 -9.87 7.55 11.89
C ILE A 98 -10.74 8.27 12.92
N SER A 99 -11.26 9.46 12.59
CA SER A 99 -12.20 10.21 13.45
C SER A 99 -13.49 9.43 13.68
N HIS A 100 -14.09 8.88 12.61
CA HIS A 100 -15.34 8.12 12.71
C HIS A 100 -15.19 6.79 13.46
N ALA A 101 -14.06 6.09 13.31
CA ALA A 101 -13.81 4.82 14.01
C ALA A 101 -13.73 4.98 15.54
N ARG A 102 -13.42 6.18 16.06
CA ARG A 102 -13.40 6.47 17.52
C ARG A 102 -14.78 6.78 18.10
N SER A 103 -15.77 7.14 17.28
CA SER A 103 -17.10 7.54 17.76
C SER A 103 -18.10 6.38 17.85
N THR A 104 -17.75 5.18 17.39
CA THR A 104 -18.62 4.00 17.42
C THR A 104 -18.32 3.06 18.60
N ILE A 105 -17.43 3.45 19.53
CA ILE A 105 -17.04 2.66 20.73
C ILE A 105 -17.42 3.39 22.04
N THR A 106 -18.27 4.43 21.99
CA THR A 106 -18.83 5.06 23.19
C THR A 106 -20.32 4.83 23.23
#